data_AF-A0AAU0WLL4-F1
#
_entry.id   AF-A0AAU0WLL4-F1
#
_cell.length_a   1.000
_cell.length_b   1.000
_cell.length_c   1.000
_cell.angle_alpha   90.00
_cell.angle_beta   90.00
_cell.angle_gamma   90.00
#
_symmetry.space_group_name_H-M   'P 1'
#
loop_
_entity.id
_entity.type
_entity.pdbx_description
1 polymer ?
#
loop_
_entity_poly.entity_id
_entity_poly.type
_entity_poly.pdbx_seq_one_letter_code
_entity_poly.pdbx_strand_id
1 'polypeptide(L)'
;MVRGTAGAIPDEAVFATGALLRTVQQVHDRLWQELVPGGYTSPQFAVLHRLRMRPGIDQRTLGAALSLDKATVAELLARMDRAGLVARERAADDARRNALRLTGEGRAAFLNLAPWAAQVQLRLTTALSPDETGRFLHLMRTVAGVAPGAWTSTAPTVILIGLPPDPAHIPGHLIRVAQQQHTRYWTDAVGTRLTSPQYGVLYRLAREPDIDQTTLAERVALAKAPTGEIVKRLIARGEVRRTTDPHDARRKLLALTSDGLQVLYEVMPAVLDVQRRLTHDLTAHERDDLLGLLGRMCRA
;
A
#
# COMPACT_ATOMS: atom_id res chain seq x y z
N MET A 1 -17.68 18.44 34.69
CA MET A 1 -17.47 17.05 35.15
C MET A 1 -18.40 16.16 34.35
N VAL A 2 -17.93 15.66 33.20
CA VAL A 2 -18.60 14.60 32.43
C VAL A 2 -17.57 13.48 32.30
N ARG A 3 -17.50 12.63 33.33
CA ARG A 3 -16.87 11.31 33.24
C ARG A 3 -17.91 10.38 32.62
N GLY A 4 -18.12 10.53 31.32
CA GLY A 4 -18.76 9.50 30.51
C GLY A 4 -17.74 8.38 30.31
N THR A 5 -18.16 7.15 30.56
CA THR A 5 -17.36 5.92 30.44
C THR A 5 -16.75 5.79 29.05
N ALA A 6 -15.56 6.37 28.86
CA ALA A 6 -14.70 6.13 27.73
C ALA A 6 -14.28 4.66 27.76
N GLY A 7 -14.88 3.84 26.88
CA GLY A 7 -14.32 2.52 26.61
C GLY A 7 -12.84 2.68 26.29
N ALA A 8 -11.99 1.83 26.89
CA ALA A 8 -10.56 1.89 26.67
C ALA A 8 -10.27 1.89 25.16
N ILE A 9 -9.52 2.88 24.69
CA ILE A 9 -9.05 2.91 23.30
C ILE A 9 -8.24 1.63 23.09
N PRO A 10 -8.63 0.75 22.14
CA PRO A 10 -7.94 -0.52 21.89
C PRO A 10 -6.44 -0.29 21.64
N ASP A 11 -5.63 -1.34 21.81
CA ASP A 11 -4.21 -1.28 21.49
C ASP A 11 -4.00 -0.96 19.99
N GLU A 12 -2.89 -0.29 19.68
CA GLU A 12 -2.53 0.11 18.31
C GLU A 12 -2.30 -1.11 17.42
N ALA A 13 -1.85 -2.22 18.01
CA ALA A 13 -1.68 -3.50 17.33
C ALA A 13 -2.96 -3.95 16.60
N VAL A 14 -4.14 -3.56 17.10
CA VAL A 14 -5.43 -3.96 16.53
C VAL A 14 -5.72 -3.31 15.17
N PHE A 15 -5.05 -2.20 14.82
CA PHE A 15 -5.28 -1.49 13.54
C PHE A 15 -3.99 -1.24 12.75
N ALA A 16 -2.87 -1.79 13.24
CA ALA A 16 -1.55 -1.49 12.72
C ALA A 16 -1.33 -2.00 11.29
N THR A 17 -1.99 -3.08 10.85
CA THR A 17 -1.70 -3.67 9.53
C THR A 17 -1.94 -2.68 8.39
N GLY A 18 -3.08 -1.99 8.37
CA GLY A 18 -3.37 -0.99 7.33
C GLY A 18 -2.40 0.21 7.36
N ALA A 19 -1.99 0.64 8.55
CA ALA A 19 -1.01 1.71 8.72
C ALA A 19 0.38 1.28 8.23
N LEU A 20 0.85 0.09 8.64
CA LEU A 20 2.13 -0.47 8.25
C LEU A 20 2.19 -0.77 6.75
N LEU A 21 1.13 -1.34 6.15
CA LEU A 21 1.07 -1.57 4.69
C LEU A 21 1.23 -0.25 3.92
N ARG A 22 0.55 0.81 4.38
CA ARG A 22 0.70 2.15 3.80
C ARG A 22 2.14 2.63 3.92
N THR A 23 2.76 2.50 5.09
CA THR A 23 4.13 2.95 5.32
C THR A 23 5.13 2.19 4.47
N VAL A 24 5.04 0.85 4.40
CA VAL A 24 5.89 0.04 3.54
C VAL A 24 5.64 0.34 2.05
N GLN A 25 4.40 0.62 1.63
CA GLN A 25 4.12 1.10 0.28
C GLN A 25 4.82 2.43 -0.03
N GLN A 26 4.84 3.37 0.92
CA GLN A 26 5.56 4.63 0.76
C GLN A 26 7.07 4.45 0.69
N VAL A 27 7.64 3.50 1.45
CA VAL A 27 9.05 3.10 1.33
C VAL A 27 9.32 2.53 -0.05
N HIS A 28 8.48 1.61 -0.53
CA HIS A 28 8.59 1.07 -1.89
C HIS A 28 8.54 2.18 -2.96
N ASP A 29 7.59 3.11 -2.86
CA ASP A 29 7.42 4.19 -3.85
C ASP A 29 8.63 5.13 -3.86
N ARG A 30 9.21 5.41 -2.69
CA ARG A 30 10.45 6.19 -2.56
C ARG A 30 11.63 5.47 -3.20
N LEU A 31 11.85 4.19 -2.84
CA LEU A 31 12.92 3.38 -3.41
C LEU A 31 12.79 3.29 -4.93
N TRP A 32 11.56 3.16 -5.44
CA TRP A 32 11.29 3.17 -6.86
C TRP A 32 11.72 4.49 -7.52
N GLN A 33 11.34 5.63 -6.93
CA GLN A 33 11.73 6.96 -7.44
C GLN A 33 13.24 7.20 -7.39
N GLU A 34 13.92 6.70 -6.36
CA GLU A 34 15.36 6.87 -6.17
C GLU A 34 16.18 5.99 -7.13
N LEU A 35 15.74 4.75 -7.36
CA LEU A 35 16.55 3.74 -8.05
C LEU A 35 16.17 3.55 -9.52
N VAL A 36 14.92 3.79 -9.91
CA VAL A 36 14.44 3.44 -11.26
C VAL A 36 14.56 4.65 -12.20
N PRO A 37 15.43 4.61 -13.22
CA PRO A 37 15.61 5.72 -14.14
C PRO A 37 14.48 5.84 -15.17
N GLY A 38 14.39 6.99 -15.83
CA GLY A 38 13.53 7.17 -17.00
C GLY A 38 12.05 7.42 -16.71
N GLY A 39 11.68 7.67 -15.45
CA GLY A 39 10.33 8.11 -15.08
C GLY A 39 9.24 7.04 -15.22
N TYR A 40 9.63 5.76 -15.37
CA TYR A 40 8.69 4.65 -15.34
C TYR A 40 8.10 4.49 -13.96
N THR A 41 6.81 4.20 -13.88
CA THR A 41 6.12 3.92 -12.62
C THR A 41 6.10 2.42 -12.33
N SER A 42 6.04 2.04 -11.05
CA SER A 42 5.91 0.63 -10.65
C SER A 42 4.70 -0.09 -11.29
N PRO A 43 3.51 0.54 -11.40
CA PRO A 43 2.39 -0.05 -12.16
C PRO A 43 2.68 -0.28 -13.65
N GLN A 44 3.39 0.64 -14.33
CA GLN A 44 3.79 0.43 -15.73
C GLN A 44 4.71 -0.80 -15.84
N PHE A 45 5.70 -0.91 -14.95
CA PHE A 45 6.58 -2.08 -14.90
C PHE A 45 5.80 -3.38 -14.64
N ALA A 46 4.81 -3.35 -13.74
CA ALA A 46 3.96 -4.51 -13.46
C ALA A 46 3.17 -4.96 -14.70
N VAL A 47 2.68 -4.02 -15.52
CA VAL A 47 2.06 -4.33 -16.83
C VAL A 47 3.08 -4.95 -17.78
N LEU A 48 4.26 -4.34 -17.92
CA LEU A 48 5.33 -4.88 -18.78
C LEU A 48 5.68 -6.32 -18.39
N HIS A 49 5.92 -6.54 -17.10
CA HIS A 49 6.24 -7.85 -16.56
C HIS A 49 5.11 -8.85 -16.84
N ARG A 50 3.84 -8.48 -16.58
CA ARG A 50 2.70 -9.39 -16.77
C ARG A 50 2.47 -9.75 -18.23
N LEU A 51 2.58 -8.80 -19.15
CA LEU A 51 2.44 -9.04 -20.59
C LEU A 51 3.62 -9.81 -21.18
N ARG A 52 4.83 -9.69 -20.60
CA ARG A 52 5.99 -10.51 -20.97
C ARG A 52 5.78 -11.98 -20.64
N MET A 53 5.11 -12.26 -19.51
CA MET A 53 4.84 -13.62 -19.03
C MET A 53 3.61 -14.25 -19.66
N ARG A 54 2.57 -13.45 -19.96
CA ARG A 54 1.36 -13.91 -20.65
C ARG A 54 0.97 -12.96 -21.79
N PRO A 55 1.68 -13.03 -22.93
CA PRO A 55 1.29 -12.30 -24.12
C PRO A 55 -0.12 -12.69 -24.56
N GLY A 56 -0.92 -11.71 -24.94
CA GLY A 56 -2.27 -11.91 -25.48
C GLY A 56 -3.40 -11.91 -24.45
N ILE A 57 -3.12 -11.69 -23.15
CA ILE A 57 -4.19 -11.53 -22.16
C ILE A 57 -5.03 -10.29 -22.45
N ASP A 58 -6.33 -10.36 -22.12
CA ASP A 58 -7.21 -9.21 -22.23
C ASP A 58 -7.04 -8.24 -21.05
N GLN A 59 -7.54 -7.01 -21.23
CA GLN A 59 -7.49 -5.94 -20.22
C GLN A 59 -8.16 -6.31 -18.89
N ARG A 60 -9.27 -7.08 -18.92
CA ARG A 60 -9.98 -7.48 -17.69
C ARG A 60 -9.11 -8.44 -16.88
N THR A 61 -8.51 -9.42 -17.55
CA THR A 61 -7.61 -10.41 -16.96
C THR A 61 -6.34 -9.74 -16.44
N LEU A 62 -5.77 -8.78 -17.18
CA LEU A 62 -4.64 -7.97 -16.71
C LEU A 62 -5.00 -7.14 -15.47
N GLY A 63 -6.15 -6.45 -15.49
CA GLY A 63 -6.62 -5.65 -14.36
C GLY A 63 -6.80 -6.49 -13.10
N ALA A 64 -7.49 -7.62 -13.21
CA ALA A 64 -7.67 -8.57 -12.12
C ALA A 64 -6.32 -9.09 -11.59
N ALA A 65 -5.40 -9.46 -12.48
CA ALA A 65 -4.07 -9.92 -12.12
C ALA A 65 -3.19 -8.90 -11.41
N LEU A 66 -3.41 -7.60 -11.64
CA LEU A 66 -2.66 -6.52 -11.00
C LEU A 66 -3.44 -5.85 -9.86
N SER A 67 -4.65 -6.36 -9.57
CA SER A 67 -5.65 -5.78 -8.67
C SER A 67 -6.01 -4.32 -8.98
N LEU A 68 -5.85 -3.90 -10.25
CA LEU A 68 -6.23 -2.58 -10.74
C LEU A 68 -7.70 -2.56 -11.13
N ASP A 69 -8.41 -1.49 -10.79
CA ASP A 69 -9.78 -1.29 -11.28
C ASP A 69 -9.78 -1.04 -12.80
N LYS A 70 -10.97 -1.14 -13.40
CA LYS A 70 -11.17 -1.04 -14.85
C LYS A 70 -10.72 0.31 -15.41
N ALA A 71 -10.95 1.41 -14.69
CA ALA A 71 -10.60 2.76 -15.16
C ALA A 71 -9.09 2.96 -15.11
N THR A 72 -8.47 2.60 -13.99
CA THR A 72 -7.02 2.69 -13.76
C THR A 72 -6.24 1.86 -14.78
N VAL A 73 -6.64 0.61 -15.03
CA VAL A 73 -5.95 -0.22 -16.05
C VAL A 73 -6.18 0.32 -17.47
N ALA A 74 -7.35 0.89 -17.76
CA ALA A 74 -7.64 1.48 -19.07
C ALA A 74 -6.74 2.69 -19.35
N GLU A 75 -6.64 3.61 -18.40
CA GLU A 75 -5.81 4.81 -18.51
C GLU A 75 -4.32 4.45 -18.60
N LEU A 76 -3.86 3.53 -17.75
CA LEU A 76 -2.49 3.03 -17.77
C LEU A 76 -2.12 2.42 -19.13
N LEU A 77 -2.98 1.54 -19.66
CA LEU A 77 -2.78 0.94 -20.97
C LEU A 77 -2.83 1.97 -22.09
N ALA A 78 -3.74 2.95 -22.05
CA ALA A 78 -3.81 4.01 -23.06
C ALA A 78 -2.55 4.90 -23.08
N ARG A 79 -1.93 5.13 -21.91
CA ARG A 79 -0.63 5.81 -21.82
C ARG A 79 0.51 4.96 -22.36
N MET A 80 0.53 3.67 -22.03
CA MET A 80 1.57 2.76 -22.51
C MET A 80 1.49 2.47 -24.01
N ASP A 81 0.27 2.45 -24.57
CA ASP A 81 0.01 2.33 -26.00
C ASP A 81 0.51 3.57 -26.77
N ARG A 82 0.16 4.78 -26.30
CA ARG A 82 0.71 6.04 -26.84
C ARG A 82 2.24 6.14 -26.75
N ALA A 83 2.84 5.53 -25.73
CA ALA A 83 4.29 5.46 -25.57
C ALA A 83 4.94 4.33 -26.40
N GLY A 84 4.15 3.60 -27.21
CA GLY A 84 4.63 2.51 -28.04
C GLY A 84 5.10 1.30 -27.26
N LEU A 85 4.72 1.11 -26.00
CA LEU A 85 5.18 0.00 -25.14
C LEU A 85 4.26 -1.23 -25.21
N VAL A 86 2.97 -1.01 -25.50
CA VAL A 86 1.95 -2.05 -25.54
C VAL A 86 1.12 -1.88 -26.80
N ALA A 87 0.79 -2.97 -27.47
CA ALA A 87 -0.14 -3.00 -28.59
C ALA A 87 -1.44 -3.73 -28.21
N ARG A 88 -2.55 -3.28 -28.80
CA ARG A 88 -3.86 -3.94 -28.73
C ARG A 88 -4.15 -4.58 -30.09
N GLU A 89 -4.26 -5.90 -30.12
CA GLU A 89 -4.63 -6.66 -31.32
C GLU A 89 -6.01 -7.29 -31.12
N ARG A 90 -6.79 -7.46 -32.20
CA ARG A 90 -8.01 -8.27 -32.12
C ARG A 90 -7.61 -9.72 -31.84
N ALA A 91 -8.20 -10.33 -30.82
CA ALA A 91 -7.91 -11.72 -30.49
C ALA A 91 -8.41 -12.64 -31.61
N ALA A 92 -7.59 -13.63 -31.96
CA ALA A 92 -7.88 -14.55 -33.07
C ALA A 92 -9.08 -15.47 -32.79
N ASP A 93 -9.36 -15.72 -31.51
CA ASP A 93 -10.43 -16.58 -30.99
C ASP A 93 -11.74 -15.83 -30.70
N ASP A 94 -11.68 -14.52 -30.44
CA ASP A 94 -12.86 -13.67 -30.26
C ASP A 94 -12.54 -12.22 -30.69
N ALA A 95 -13.04 -11.80 -31.85
CA ALA A 95 -12.82 -10.46 -32.40
C ALA A 95 -13.37 -9.33 -31.50
N ARG A 96 -14.18 -9.65 -30.48
CA ARG A 96 -14.67 -8.69 -29.46
C ARG A 96 -13.68 -8.51 -28.29
N ARG A 97 -12.66 -9.37 -28.18
CA ARG A 97 -11.60 -9.26 -27.18
C ARG A 97 -10.35 -8.65 -27.82
N ASN A 98 -9.79 -7.66 -27.14
CA ASN A 98 -8.47 -7.14 -27.50
C ASN A 98 -7.40 -7.88 -26.70
N ALA A 99 -6.51 -8.57 -27.41
CA ALA A 99 -5.32 -9.21 -26.88
C ALA A 99 -4.21 -8.17 -26.71
N LEU A 100 -3.62 -8.12 -25.51
CA LEU A 100 -2.54 -7.18 -25.19
C LEU A 100 -1.17 -7.83 -25.39
N ARG A 101 -0.26 -7.14 -26.07
CA ARG A 101 1.12 -7.61 -26.27
C ARG A 101 2.12 -6.49 -26.05
N LEU A 102 3.35 -6.86 -25.67
CA LEU A 102 4.48 -5.93 -25.71
C LEU A 102 4.95 -5.75 -27.16
N THR A 103 5.17 -4.49 -27.52
CA THR A 103 5.93 -4.10 -28.73
C THR A 103 7.43 -4.42 -28.56
N GLY A 104 8.25 -4.12 -29.57
CA GLY A 104 9.71 -4.22 -29.45
C GLY A 104 10.24 -3.30 -28.35
N GLU A 105 9.75 -2.07 -28.33
CA GLU A 105 10.08 -1.02 -27.37
C GLU A 105 9.65 -1.42 -25.96
N GLY A 106 8.46 -2.01 -25.79
CA GLY A 106 7.98 -2.52 -24.51
C GLY A 106 8.83 -3.64 -23.95
N ARG A 107 9.34 -4.53 -24.82
CA ARG A 107 10.27 -5.60 -24.44
C ARG A 107 11.63 -5.04 -24.02
N ALA A 108 12.17 -4.08 -24.78
CA ALA A 108 13.42 -3.40 -24.44
C ALA A 108 13.30 -2.64 -23.11
N ALA A 109 12.19 -1.91 -22.89
CA ALA A 109 11.90 -1.23 -21.64
C ALA A 109 11.85 -2.21 -20.46
N PHE A 110 11.19 -3.36 -20.60
CA PHE A 110 11.19 -4.39 -19.56
C PHE A 110 12.60 -4.86 -19.20
N LEU A 111 13.42 -5.20 -20.19
CA LEU A 111 14.79 -5.68 -19.97
C LEU A 111 15.66 -4.62 -19.28
N ASN A 112 15.50 -3.36 -19.65
CA ASN A 112 16.23 -2.24 -19.03
C ASN A 112 15.78 -1.97 -17.59
N LEU A 113 14.50 -2.16 -17.28
CA LEU A 113 13.92 -1.85 -15.97
C LEU A 113 14.05 -3.00 -14.96
N ALA A 114 14.09 -4.24 -15.43
CA ALA A 114 14.05 -5.42 -14.56
C ALA A 114 15.18 -5.48 -13.53
N PRO A 115 16.46 -5.14 -13.84
CA PRO A 115 17.52 -5.08 -12.84
C PRO A 115 17.25 -4.05 -11.72
N TRP A 116 16.72 -2.87 -12.08
CA TRP A 116 16.35 -1.83 -11.11
C TRP A 116 15.18 -2.26 -10.24
N ALA A 117 14.16 -2.88 -10.85
CA ALA A 117 13.02 -3.42 -10.11
C ALA A 117 13.45 -4.50 -9.11
N ALA A 118 14.43 -5.35 -9.46
CA ALA A 118 15.02 -6.34 -8.56
C ALA A 118 15.79 -5.68 -7.40
N GLN A 119 16.58 -4.63 -7.67
CA GLN A 119 17.25 -3.85 -6.61
C GLN A 119 16.25 -3.20 -5.65
N VAL A 120 15.14 -2.66 -6.15
CA VAL A 120 14.06 -2.13 -5.31
C VAL A 120 13.53 -3.21 -4.37
N GLN A 121 13.29 -4.44 -4.87
CA GLN A 121 12.82 -5.53 -4.01
C GLN A 121 13.83 -5.90 -2.94
N LEU A 122 15.11 -6.03 -3.31
CA LEU A 122 16.18 -6.37 -2.38
C LEU A 122 16.32 -5.31 -1.28
N ARG A 123 16.30 -4.02 -1.65
CA ARG A 123 16.35 -2.91 -0.70
C ARG A 123 15.13 -2.88 0.20
N LEU A 124 13.94 -3.14 -0.35
CA LEU A 124 12.69 -3.15 0.40
C LEU A 124 12.66 -4.25 1.46
N THR A 125 13.26 -5.42 1.19
CA THR A 125 13.32 -6.54 2.13
C THR A 125 14.66 -6.64 2.86
N THR A 126 15.54 -5.64 2.78
CA THR A 126 16.91 -5.73 3.33
C THR A 126 16.95 -5.92 4.84
N ALA A 127 15.89 -5.50 5.54
CA ALA A 127 15.76 -5.68 6.98
C ALA A 127 15.28 -7.09 7.37
N LEU A 128 14.99 -7.97 6.41
CA LEU A 128 14.52 -9.34 6.61
C LEU A 128 15.60 -10.36 6.19
N SER A 129 15.75 -11.44 6.96
CA SER A 129 16.53 -12.61 6.55
C SER A 129 15.85 -13.34 5.38
N PRO A 130 16.54 -14.28 4.70
CA PRO A 130 15.91 -15.10 3.65
C PRO A 130 14.66 -15.85 4.13
N ASP A 131 14.72 -16.46 5.32
CA ASP A 131 13.58 -17.20 5.89
C ASP A 131 12.41 -16.28 6.24
N GLU A 132 12.72 -15.10 6.78
CA GLU A 132 11.73 -14.07 7.09
C GLU A 132 11.09 -13.49 5.84
N THR A 133 11.87 -13.32 4.77
CA THR A 133 11.35 -12.92 3.45
C THR A 133 10.41 -13.99 2.91
N GLY A 134 10.76 -15.28 3.04
CA GLY A 134 9.89 -16.39 2.68
C GLY A 134 8.55 -16.38 3.42
N ARG A 135 8.58 -16.19 4.74
CA ARG A 135 7.36 -16.04 5.57
C ARG A 135 6.56 -14.81 5.20
N PHE A 136 7.21 -13.66 5.04
CA PHE A 136 6.58 -12.42 4.59
C PHE A 136 5.81 -12.62 3.28
N LEU A 137 6.44 -13.21 2.26
CA LEU A 137 5.81 -13.49 0.97
C LEU A 137 4.64 -14.47 1.09
N HIS A 138 4.71 -15.44 2.00
CA HIS A 138 3.60 -16.35 2.28
C HIS A 138 2.39 -15.60 2.87
N LEU A 139 2.60 -14.86 3.97
CA LEU A 139 1.56 -14.11 4.66
C LEU A 139 0.94 -13.02 3.75
N MET A 140 1.77 -12.31 3.00
CA MET A 140 1.33 -11.24 2.12
C MET A 140 0.53 -11.74 0.91
N ARG A 141 0.77 -12.96 0.42
CA ARG A 141 -0.09 -13.55 -0.63
C ARG A 141 -1.50 -13.78 -0.12
N THR A 142 -1.65 -14.27 1.11
CA THR A 142 -2.93 -14.44 1.77
C THR A 142 -3.63 -13.10 1.95
N VAL A 143 -2.96 -12.10 2.54
CA VAL A 143 -3.52 -10.76 2.73
C VAL A 143 -3.89 -10.09 1.41
N ALA A 144 -3.06 -10.23 0.38
CA ALA A 144 -3.30 -9.66 -0.95
C ALA A 144 -4.37 -10.43 -1.75
N GLY A 145 -4.82 -11.59 -1.28
CA GLY A 145 -5.69 -12.50 -2.05
C GLY A 145 -5.06 -12.95 -3.39
N VAL A 146 -3.72 -13.00 -3.45
CA VAL A 146 -2.98 -13.38 -4.66
C VAL A 146 -2.57 -14.84 -4.55
N ALA A 147 -3.32 -15.71 -5.23
CA ALA A 147 -2.93 -17.10 -5.36
C ALA A 147 -1.65 -17.21 -6.21
N PRO A 148 -0.64 -17.99 -5.78
CA PRO A 148 0.41 -18.40 -6.70
C PRO A 148 -0.28 -19.16 -7.84
N GLY A 149 -0.08 -18.74 -9.08
CA GLY A 149 -0.67 -19.52 -10.17
C GLY A 149 0.14 -20.78 -10.43
N ALA A 150 -0.39 -21.64 -11.30
CA ALA A 150 0.31 -22.81 -11.85
C ALA A 150 1.43 -22.37 -12.83
N TRP A 151 2.29 -21.43 -12.43
CA TRP A 151 3.33 -20.85 -13.26
C TRP A 151 4.66 -21.56 -13.01
N THR A 152 4.78 -22.77 -13.54
CA THR A 152 6.08 -23.43 -13.73
C THR A 152 6.77 -22.87 -14.97
N SER A 153 7.07 -21.57 -15.01
CA SER A 153 7.92 -21.06 -16.09
C SER A 153 9.38 -21.36 -15.74
N THR A 154 9.89 -22.47 -16.29
CA THR A 154 11.31 -22.84 -16.35
C THR A 154 12.11 -21.96 -17.32
N ALA A 155 11.60 -20.79 -17.73
CA ALA A 155 12.28 -19.93 -18.69
C ALA A 155 13.59 -19.36 -18.09
N PRO A 156 14.77 -19.78 -18.58
CA PRO A 156 16.06 -19.52 -17.94
C PRO A 156 16.46 -18.03 -17.94
N THR A 157 15.77 -17.17 -18.70
CA THR A 157 16.10 -15.73 -18.80
C THR A 157 15.68 -14.92 -17.57
N VAL A 158 14.73 -15.41 -16.76
CA VAL A 158 14.24 -14.67 -15.58
C VAL A 158 15.18 -14.85 -14.37
N ILE A 159 15.88 -15.98 -14.30
CA ILE A 159 16.92 -16.26 -13.30
C ILE A 159 18.11 -15.29 -13.48
N LEU A 160 18.39 -14.84 -14.71
CA LEU A 160 19.56 -14.00 -15.03
C LEU A 160 19.43 -12.54 -14.54
N ILE A 161 18.22 -12.07 -14.18
CA ILE A 161 17.95 -10.66 -13.80
C ILE A 161 17.59 -10.51 -12.30
N GLY A 162 17.41 -11.63 -11.58
CA GLY A 162 17.15 -11.62 -10.14
C GLY A 162 15.72 -11.21 -9.74
N LEU A 163 14.76 -11.15 -10.68
CA LEU A 163 13.35 -10.91 -10.37
C LEU A 163 12.53 -12.20 -10.57
N PRO A 164 11.64 -12.60 -9.65
CA PRO A 164 10.81 -13.78 -9.84
C PRO A 164 9.86 -13.66 -11.05
N PRO A 165 9.60 -14.75 -11.81
CA PRO A 165 8.70 -14.75 -12.97
C PRO A 165 7.23 -14.54 -12.59
N ASP A 166 6.85 -14.93 -11.38
CA ASP A 166 5.49 -14.78 -10.88
C ASP A 166 5.40 -13.56 -9.94
N PRO A 167 4.57 -12.55 -10.25
CA PRO A 167 4.29 -11.42 -9.36
C PRO A 167 3.88 -11.81 -7.93
N ALA A 168 3.35 -13.02 -7.72
CA ALA A 168 3.06 -13.55 -6.38
C ALA A 168 4.32 -13.72 -5.50
N HIS A 169 5.51 -13.58 -6.05
CA HIS A 169 6.79 -13.64 -5.33
C HIS A 169 7.52 -12.29 -5.31
N ILE A 170 6.88 -11.20 -5.76
CA ILE A 170 7.46 -9.85 -5.77
C ILE A 170 6.93 -9.07 -4.55
N PRO A 171 7.77 -8.75 -3.54
CA PRO A 171 7.35 -8.05 -2.31
C PRO A 171 6.53 -6.78 -2.59
N GLY A 172 7.06 -5.86 -3.39
CA GLY A 172 6.41 -4.60 -3.72
C GLY A 172 5.08 -4.76 -4.46
N HIS A 173 4.91 -5.83 -5.24
CA HIS A 173 3.63 -6.14 -5.88
C HIS A 173 2.58 -6.52 -4.84
N LEU A 174 2.91 -7.44 -3.92
CA LEU A 174 1.99 -7.90 -2.87
C LEU A 174 1.61 -6.76 -1.91
N ILE A 175 2.57 -5.93 -1.50
CA ILE A 175 2.32 -4.74 -0.66
C ILE A 175 1.32 -3.80 -1.33
N ARG A 176 1.53 -3.50 -2.62
CA ARG A 176 0.63 -2.64 -3.38
C ARG A 176 -0.77 -3.22 -3.48
N VAL A 177 -0.91 -4.51 -3.76
CA VAL A 177 -2.22 -5.17 -3.86
C VAL A 177 -2.93 -5.16 -2.50
N ALA A 178 -2.24 -5.53 -1.43
CA ALA A 178 -2.78 -5.50 -0.07
C ALA A 178 -3.22 -4.08 0.33
N GLN A 179 -2.43 -3.06 -0.02
CA GLN A 179 -2.77 -1.66 0.25
C GLN A 179 -4.01 -1.21 -0.55
N GLN A 180 -4.18 -1.69 -1.78
CA GLN A 180 -5.37 -1.42 -2.59
C GLN A 180 -6.62 -2.08 -1.98
N GLN A 181 -6.53 -3.33 -1.51
CA GLN A 181 -7.62 -4.01 -0.82
C GLN A 181 -7.98 -3.31 0.48
N HIS A 182 -6.99 -2.96 1.31
CA HIS A 182 -7.21 -2.14 2.49
C HIS A 182 -7.94 -0.83 2.17
N THR A 183 -7.54 -0.13 1.11
CA THR A 183 -8.21 1.12 0.68
C THR A 183 -9.67 0.88 0.26
N ARG A 184 -9.96 -0.24 -0.39
CA ARG A 184 -11.34 -0.64 -0.74
C ARG A 184 -12.16 -0.94 0.50
N TYR A 185 -11.69 -1.83 1.37
CA TYR A 185 -12.37 -2.16 2.62
C TYR A 185 -12.60 -0.92 3.49
N TRP A 186 -11.64 -0.01 3.54
CA TRP A 186 -11.79 1.28 4.22
C TRP A 186 -12.95 2.09 3.64
N THR A 187 -12.98 2.25 2.31
CA THR A 187 -14.04 3.01 1.63
C THR A 187 -15.40 2.37 1.87
N ASP A 188 -15.50 1.04 1.85
CA ASP A 188 -16.75 0.31 2.04
C ASP A 188 -17.27 0.38 3.48
N ALA A 189 -16.39 0.31 4.48
CA ALA A 189 -16.78 0.23 5.89
C ALA A 189 -16.84 1.61 6.58
N VAL A 190 -15.87 2.48 6.30
CA VAL A 190 -15.70 3.80 6.96
C VAL A 190 -16.24 4.93 6.08
N GLY A 191 -16.29 4.74 4.76
CA GLY A 191 -16.67 5.77 3.81
C GLY A 191 -15.52 6.72 3.46
N THR A 192 -15.87 7.84 2.82
CA THR A 192 -14.91 8.81 2.27
C THR A 192 -14.68 10.03 3.15
N ARG A 193 -15.50 10.23 4.20
CA ARG A 193 -15.40 11.39 5.10
C ARG A 193 -14.12 11.38 5.94
N LEU A 194 -13.68 10.20 6.38
CA LEU A 194 -12.46 10.02 7.17
C LEU A 194 -11.53 9.05 6.45
N THR A 195 -10.34 9.52 6.10
CA THR A 195 -9.30 8.68 5.49
C THR A 195 -8.53 7.89 6.54
N SER A 196 -7.94 6.75 6.17
CA SER A 196 -7.09 5.96 7.07
C SER A 196 -5.94 6.76 7.72
N PRO A 197 -5.23 7.65 7.01
CA PRO A 197 -4.23 8.53 7.64
C PRO A 197 -4.82 9.50 8.67
N GLN A 198 -6.01 10.07 8.41
CA GLN A 198 -6.68 10.96 9.35
C GLN A 198 -7.11 10.23 10.62
N TYR A 199 -7.65 9.01 10.49
CA TYR A 199 -7.94 8.15 11.64
C TYR A 199 -6.69 7.87 12.46
N GLY A 200 -5.55 7.56 11.82
CA GLY A 200 -4.27 7.36 12.51
C GLY A 200 -3.83 8.57 13.34
N VAL A 201 -4.04 9.78 12.83
CA VAL A 201 -3.78 11.03 13.58
C VAL A 201 -4.74 11.17 14.76
N LEU A 202 -6.04 10.94 14.57
CA LEU A 202 -7.02 11.01 15.66
C LEU A 202 -6.69 10.00 16.77
N TYR A 203 -6.46 8.75 16.39
CA TYR A 203 -6.08 7.68 17.29
C TYR A 203 -4.81 8.02 18.08
N ARG A 204 -3.77 8.53 17.40
CA ARG A 204 -2.51 8.90 18.08
C ARG A 204 -2.73 10.02 19.09
N LEU A 205 -3.44 11.07 18.73
CA LEU A 205 -3.72 12.20 19.63
C LEU A 205 -4.64 11.82 20.81
N ALA A 206 -5.46 10.78 20.66
CA ALA A 206 -6.26 10.24 21.74
C ALA A 206 -5.40 9.50 22.80
N ARG A 207 -4.30 8.86 22.36
CA ARG A 207 -3.38 8.11 23.24
C ARG A 207 -2.26 8.95 23.81
N GLU A 208 -1.77 9.91 23.04
CA GLU A 208 -0.65 10.78 23.39
C GLU A 208 -1.07 12.23 23.12
N PRO A 209 -1.92 12.81 23.98
CA PRO A 209 -2.36 14.19 23.83
C PRO A 209 -1.22 15.18 24.08
N ASP A 210 -1.41 16.40 23.62
CA ASP A 210 -0.51 17.54 23.83
C ASP A 210 0.91 17.32 23.27
N ILE A 211 1.01 16.61 22.14
CA ILE A 211 2.25 16.47 21.35
C ILE A 211 2.33 17.49 20.21
N ASP A 212 3.53 17.85 19.79
CA ASP A 212 3.72 18.71 18.63
C ASP A 212 3.58 17.95 17.29
N GLN A 213 3.46 18.69 16.20
CA GLN A 213 3.27 18.12 14.86
C GLN A 213 4.46 17.27 14.39
N THR A 214 5.69 17.57 14.82
CA THR A 214 6.88 16.79 14.43
C THR A 214 6.81 15.42 15.09
N THR A 215 6.58 15.40 16.40
CA THR A 215 6.37 14.17 17.18
C THR A 215 5.20 13.38 16.62
N LEU A 216 4.06 14.03 16.34
CA LEU A 216 2.89 13.37 15.75
C LEU A 216 3.23 12.70 14.41
N ALA A 217 3.95 13.40 13.51
CA ALA A 217 4.30 12.86 12.19
C ALA A 217 5.17 11.59 12.30
N GLU A 218 6.15 11.60 13.19
CA GLU A 218 6.99 10.42 13.50
C GLU A 218 6.13 9.27 14.03
N ARG A 219 5.20 9.56 14.96
CA ARG A 219 4.34 8.57 15.62
C ARG A 219 3.30 7.90 14.71
N VAL A 220 2.86 8.57 13.65
CA VAL A 220 1.90 8.00 12.68
C VAL A 220 2.59 7.46 11.42
N ALA A 221 3.93 7.48 11.40
CA ALA A 221 4.76 7.09 10.26
C ALA A 221 4.33 7.79 8.95
N LEU A 222 4.00 9.08 9.02
CA LEU A 222 3.68 9.92 7.87
C LEU A 222 4.69 11.07 7.75
N ALA A 223 4.98 11.48 6.52
CA ALA A 223 5.80 12.66 6.28
C ALA A 223 5.15 13.94 6.87
N LYS A 224 5.98 14.89 7.30
CA LYS A 224 5.56 16.13 8.00
C LYS A 224 4.54 16.97 7.23
N ALA A 225 4.70 17.10 5.91
CA ALA A 225 3.82 17.91 5.06
C ALA A 225 2.39 17.30 4.96
N PRO A 226 2.22 16.00 4.59
CA PRO A 226 0.93 15.33 4.70
C PRO A 226 0.28 15.42 6.08
N THR A 227 1.06 15.22 7.16
CA THR A 227 0.56 15.32 8.54
C THR A 227 0.04 16.74 8.84
N GLY A 228 0.74 17.77 8.38
CA GLY A 228 0.31 19.16 8.55
C GLY A 228 -1.03 19.48 7.88
N GLU A 229 -1.23 19.03 6.64
CA GLU A 229 -2.51 19.22 5.94
C GLU A 229 -3.63 18.38 6.56
N ILE A 230 -3.33 17.18 7.05
CA ILE A 230 -4.28 16.38 7.83
C ILE A 230 -4.71 17.14 9.09
N VAL A 231 -3.75 17.59 9.92
CA VAL A 231 -4.01 18.32 11.17
C VAL A 231 -4.80 19.59 10.88
N LYS A 232 -4.43 20.36 9.86
CA LYS A 232 -5.16 21.58 9.45
C LYS A 232 -6.62 21.29 9.14
N ARG A 233 -6.91 20.22 8.38
CA ARG A 233 -8.29 19.82 8.06
C ARG A 233 -9.07 19.29 9.27
N LEU A 234 -8.39 18.64 10.22
CA LEU A 234 -9.03 18.18 11.46
C LEU A 234 -9.35 19.36 12.39
N ILE A 235 -8.47 20.36 12.48
CA ILE A 235 -8.73 21.62 13.20
C ILE A 235 -9.91 22.37 12.58
N ALA A 236 -9.95 22.49 11.25
CA ALA A 236 -11.04 23.16 10.54
C ALA A 236 -12.41 22.49 10.77
N ARG A 237 -12.43 21.19 11.09
CA ARG A 237 -13.63 20.43 11.44
C ARG A 237 -13.96 20.45 12.94
N GLY A 238 -13.15 21.12 13.76
CA GLY A 238 -13.31 21.14 15.21
C GLY A 238 -12.91 19.84 15.92
N GLU A 239 -12.29 18.88 15.23
CA GLU A 239 -11.94 17.56 15.76
C GLU A 239 -10.59 17.58 16.52
N VAL A 240 -9.71 18.51 16.18
CA VAL A 240 -8.39 18.71 16.83
C VAL A 240 -8.27 20.15 17.30
N ARG A 241 -7.77 20.35 18.51
CA ARG A 241 -7.36 21.67 19.02
C ARG A 241 -5.85 21.84 18.96
N ARG A 242 -5.42 23.08 18.78
CA ARG A 242 -4.01 23.48 18.82
C ARG A 242 -3.81 24.57 19.87
N THR A 243 -2.94 24.33 20.85
CA THR A 243 -2.59 25.28 21.90
C THR A 243 -1.11 25.63 21.85
N THR A 244 -0.73 26.79 22.39
CA THR A 244 0.69 27.13 22.61
C THR A 244 1.21 26.34 23.80
N ASP A 245 2.42 25.79 23.70
CA ASP A 245 3.06 25.11 24.84
C ASP A 245 3.35 26.15 25.96
N PRO A 246 2.90 25.92 27.20
CA PRO A 246 3.15 26.85 28.30
C PRO A 246 4.64 26.98 28.66
N HIS A 247 5.49 26.03 28.27
CA HIS A 247 6.92 26.04 28.54
C HIS A 247 7.77 26.49 27.34
N ASP A 248 7.20 26.53 26.12
CA ASP A 248 7.87 27.07 24.92
C ASP A 248 6.85 27.69 23.95
N ALA A 249 6.78 29.02 23.90
CA ALA A 249 5.82 29.74 23.06
C ALA A 249 5.92 29.42 21.54
N ARG A 250 7.10 28.93 21.09
CA ARG A 250 7.35 28.53 19.70
C ARG A 250 6.76 27.17 19.38
N ARG A 251 6.50 26.33 20.39
CA ARG A 251 5.95 25.00 20.23
C ARG A 251 4.42 25.04 20.29
N LYS A 252 3.78 24.28 19.40
CA LYS A 252 2.32 24.13 19.33
C LYS A 252 1.95 22.69 19.64
N LEU A 253 1.07 22.51 20.62
CA LEU A 253 0.62 21.21 21.10
C LEU A 253 -0.74 20.90 20.48
N LEU A 254 -0.92 19.65 20.08
CA LEU A 254 -2.11 19.13 19.44
C LEU A 254 -2.80 18.15 20.38
N ALA A 255 -4.12 18.24 20.47
CA ALA A 255 -4.94 17.30 21.22
C ALA A 255 -6.32 17.17 20.58
N LEU A 256 -7.02 16.07 20.86
CA LEU A 256 -8.41 15.94 20.45
C LEU A 256 -9.32 16.89 21.21
N THR A 257 -10.39 17.32 20.54
CA THR A 257 -11.57 17.91 21.18
C THR A 257 -12.54 16.80 21.60
N SER A 258 -13.64 17.16 22.27
CA SER A 258 -14.74 16.22 22.53
C SER A 258 -15.33 15.66 21.24
N ASP A 259 -15.51 16.49 20.22
CA ASP A 259 -16.00 16.08 18.90
C ASP A 259 -15.02 15.11 18.22
N GLY A 260 -13.71 15.36 18.31
CA GLY A 260 -12.69 14.45 17.79
C GLY A 260 -12.69 13.08 18.47
N LEU A 261 -12.87 13.03 19.79
CA LEU A 261 -13.04 11.78 20.53
C LEU A 261 -14.32 11.05 20.12
N GLN A 262 -15.43 11.78 19.93
CA GLN A 262 -16.69 11.19 19.47
C GLN A 262 -16.53 10.56 18.08
N VAL A 263 -15.96 11.28 17.12
CA VAL A 263 -15.67 10.75 15.77
C VAL A 263 -14.80 9.49 15.84
N LEU A 264 -13.78 9.48 16.69
CA LEU A 264 -12.92 8.32 16.88
C LEU A 264 -13.73 7.10 17.35
N TYR A 265 -14.55 7.25 18.38
CA TYR A 265 -15.37 6.16 18.92
C TYR A 265 -16.45 5.68 17.95
N GLU A 266 -17.09 6.59 17.22
CA GLU A 266 -18.11 6.27 16.22
C GLU A 266 -17.55 5.41 15.08
N VAL A 267 -16.34 5.72 14.60
CA VAL A 267 -15.74 5.07 13.43
C VAL A 267 -14.99 3.78 13.80
N MET A 268 -14.57 3.64 15.06
CA MET A 268 -13.73 2.52 15.53
C MET A 268 -14.28 1.12 15.20
N PRO A 269 -15.58 0.80 15.36
CA PRO A 269 -16.12 -0.51 14.96
C PRO A 269 -15.94 -0.82 13.46
N ALA A 270 -16.12 0.19 12.60
CA ALA A 270 -15.89 0.04 11.16
C ALA A 270 -14.42 -0.18 10.84
N VAL A 271 -13.51 0.49 11.54
CA VAL A 271 -12.05 0.27 11.37
C VAL A 271 -11.64 -1.12 11.83
N LEU A 272 -12.26 -1.66 12.89
CA LEU A 272 -12.04 -3.05 13.33
C LEU A 272 -12.45 -4.03 12.25
N ASP A 273 -13.57 -3.74 11.59
CA ASP A 273 -14.06 -4.55 10.49
C ASP A 273 -13.13 -4.53 9.28
N VAL A 274 -12.52 -3.38 8.95
CA VAL A 274 -11.49 -3.27 7.89
C VAL A 274 -10.32 -4.20 8.19
N GLN A 275 -9.77 -4.14 9.41
CA GLN A 275 -8.66 -4.99 9.83
C GLN A 275 -9.05 -6.48 9.74
N ARG A 276 -10.23 -6.82 10.26
CA ARG A 276 -10.75 -8.19 10.27
C ARG A 276 -10.86 -8.73 8.86
N ARG A 277 -11.45 -7.98 7.91
CA ARG A 277 -11.56 -8.38 6.49
C ARG A 277 -10.20 -8.58 5.85
N LEU A 278 -9.26 -7.67 6.10
CA LEU A 278 -7.92 -7.70 5.53
C LEU A 278 -7.10 -8.92 5.99
N THR A 279 -7.33 -9.39 7.22
CA THR A 279 -6.52 -10.46 7.85
C THR A 279 -7.34 -11.69 8.21
N HIS A 280 -8.52 -11.87 7.58
CA HIS A 280 -9.49 -12.91 7.96
C HIS A 280 -8.96 -14.33 7.77
N ASP A 281 -8.12 -14.54 6.75
CA ASP A 281 -7.50 -15.83 6.42
C ASP A 281 -6.20 -16.10 7.21
N LEU A 282 -5.79 -15.18 8.10
CA LEU A 282 -4.63 -15.36 8.95
C LEU A 282 -5.04 -15.78 10.37
N THR A 283 -4.28 -16.68 10.96
CA THR A 283 -4.34 -16.99 12.40
C THR A 283 -3.81 -15.81 13.24
N ALA A 284 -4.03 -15.85 14.56
CA ALA A 284 -3.50 -14.81 15.45
C ALA A 284 -1.95 -14.74 15.40
N HIS A 285 -1.29 -15.89 15.40
CA HIS A 285 0.17 -15.96 15.30
C HIS A 285 0.70 -15.39 13.98
N GLU A 286 0.05 -15.73 12.87
CA GLU A 286 0.42 -15.21 11.55
C GLU A 286 0.20 -13.70 11.42
N ARG A 287 -0.85 -13.16 12.06
CA ARG A 287 -1.05 -11.71 12.16
C ARG A 287 0.08 -11.03 12.91
N ASP A 288 0.49 -11.59 14.06
CA ASP A 288 1.57 -11.03 14.86
C ASP A 288 2.92 -11.09 14.12
N ASP A 289 3.22 -12.21 13.44
CA ASP A 289 4.42 -12.35 12.59
C ASP A 289 4.40 -11.33 11.46
N LEU A 290 3.25 -11.17 10.77
CA LEU A 290 3.11 -10.18 9.70
C LEU A 290 3.37 -8.75 10.20
N LEU A 291 2.81 -8.38 11.35
CA LEU A 291 3.01 -7.07 11.97
C LEU A 291 4.49 -6.84 12.31
N GLY A 292 5.17 -7.84 12.87
CA GLY A 292 6.59 -7.78 13.19
C GLY A 292 7.46 -7.57 11.94
N LEU A 293 7.19 -8.32 10.87
CA LEU A 293 7.91 -8.23 9.59
C LEU A 293 7.68 -6.87 8.91
N LEU A 294 6.43 -6.43 8.78
CA LEU A 294 6.10 -5.11 8.22
C LEU A 294 6.72 -3.98 9.04
N GLY A 295 6.68 -4.08 10.37
CA GLY A 295 7.24 -3.08 11.28
C GLY A 295 8.76 -2.91 11.09
N ARG A 296 9.49 -3.98 10.81
CA ARG A 296 10.93 -3.91 10.49
C ARG A 296 11.20 -3.27 9.15
N MET A 297 10.41 -3.61 8.13
CA MET A 297 10.52 -3.01 6.80
C MET A 297 10.25 -1.49 6.82
N CYS A 298 9.40 -1.01 7.74
CA CYS A 298 9.15 0.42 7.91
C CYS A 298 10.35 1.22 8.47
N ARG A 299 11.31 0.54 9.12
CA ARG A 299 12.47 1.16 9.78
C ARG A 299 13.76 1.12 8.95
N ALA A 300 13.72 0.45 7.79
CA ALA A 300 14.85 0.25 6.88
C ALA A 300 14.95 1.40 5.87
#